data_AF-A0A8C7A3B5-F1
#
_entry.id   AF-A0A8C7A3B5-F1
#
_cell.length_a   1.000
_cell.length_b   1.000
_cell.length_c   1.000
_cell.angle_alpha   90.00
_cell.angle_beta   90.00
_cell.angle_gamma   90.00
#
_symmetry.space_group_name_H-M   'P 1'
#
loop_
_entity.id
_entity.type
_entity.pdbx_description
1 polymer ?
#
loop_
_entity_poly.entity_id
_entity_poly.type
_entity_poly.pdbx_seq_one_letter_code
_entity_poly.pdbx_strand_id
1 'polypeptide(L)'
;MSIIDAHGKEGSAGMWKALIYFLALFSVGVSMLNIFLTWHHRKHKRPEFISHPHLHIRSKPFPWRDGNHTLYCNSHVNPCPTGHEDE
;
A
#
# COMPACT_ATOMS: atom_id res chain seq x y z
N MET A 1 20.93 -43.09 7.04
CA MET A 1 19.88 -42.07 7.19
C MET A 1 19.91 -41.17 5.96
N SER A 2 19.24 -41.59 4.87
CA SER A 2 19.16 -40.83 3.61
C SER A 2 17.68 -40.69 3.22
N ILE A 3 17.00 -39.75 3.87
CA ILE A 3 15.59 -39.40 3.60
C ILE A 3 15.53 -38.06 2.82
N ILE A 4 16.55 -37.69 2.03
CA ILE A 4 16.61 -36.35 1.41
C ILE A 4 16.63 -36.39 -0.13
N ASP A 5 16.94 -37.51 -0.79
CA ASP A 5 17.18 -37.50 -2.25
C ASP A 5 16.11 -38.21 -3.11
N ALA A 6 14.93 -38.50 -2.55
CA ALA A 6 13.86 -39.20 -3.29
C ALA A 6 12.71 -38.30 -3.79
N HIS A 7 12.89 -36.97 -3.84
CA HIS A 7 11.82 -36.03 -4.21
C HIS A 7 12.20 -35.08 -5.36
N GLY A 8 12.94 -35.60 -6.35
CA GLY A 8 13.38 -34.82 -7.50
C GLY A 8 13.00 -35.46 -8.83
N LYS A 9 11.89 -34.99 -9.43
CA LYS A 9 11.86 -34.38 -10.80
C LYS A 9 10.53 -34.52 -11.56
N GLU A 10 9.64 -35.44 -11.24
CA GLU A 10 8.43 -35.67 -12.08
C GLU A 10 7.10 -35.17 -11.47
N GLY A 11 7.01 -34.97 -10.16
CA GLY A 11 5.80 -34.46 -9.47
C GLY A 11 5.88 -33.03 -8.93
N SER A 12 7.05 -32.38 -9.01
CA SER A 12 7.31 -31.10 -8.35
C SER A 12 6.49 -29.95 -8.91
N ALA A 13 6.39 -29.84 -10.24
CA ALA A 13 5.65 -28.75 -10.87
C ALA A 13 4.13 -28.79 -10.59
N GLY A 14 3.55 -30.00 -10.50
CA GLY A 14 2.14 -30.18 -10.12
C GLY A 14 1.88 -29.78 -8.67
N MET A 15 2.78 -30.18 -7.76
CA MET A 15 2.72 -29.78 -6.35
C MET A 15 2.82 -28.25 -6.17
N TRP A 16 3.77 -27.59 -6.84
CA TRP A 16 3.89 -26.13 -6.79
C TRP A 16 2.69 -25.39 -7.40
N LYS A 17 2.13 -25.90 -8.50
CA LYS A 17 0.89 -25.37 -9.08
C LYS A 17 -0.27 -25.47 -8.07
N ALA A 18 -0.46 -26.64 -7.46
CA ALA A 18 -1.51 -26.83 -6.45
C ALA A 18 -1.30 -25.89 -5.26
N LEU A 19 -0.06 -25.73 -4.77
CA LEU A 19 0.25 -24.81 -3.67
C LEU A 19 -0.11 -23.37 -4.02
N ILE A 20 0.22 -22.90 -5.23
CA ILE A 20 -0.13 -21.55 -5.67
C ILE A 20 -1.66 -21.39 -5.78
N TYR A 21 -2.35 -22.34 -6.42
CA TYR A 21 -3.79 -22.23 -6.62
C TYR A 21 -4.59 -22.31 -5.32
N PHE A 22 -4.22 -23.18 -4.40
CA PHE A 22 -5.00 -23.39 -3.18
C PHE A 22 -4.54 -22.54 -2.00
N LEU A 23 -3.23 -22.31 -1.86
CA LEU A 23 -2.71 -21.57 -0.72
C LEU A 23 -2.47 -20.10 -1.08
N ALA A 24 -1.72 -19.83 -2.14
CA ALA A 24 -1.34 -18.44 -2.46
C ALA A 24 -2.55 -17.62 -2.93
N LEU A 25 -3.34 -18.13 -3.89
CA LEU A 25 -4.51 -17.40 -4.38
C LEU A 25 -5.59 -17.24 -3.30
N PHE A 26 -5.83 -18.26 -2.49
CA PHE A 26 -6.79 -18.16 -1.39
C PHE A 26 -6.32 -17.16 -0.33
N SER A 27 -5.04 -17.20 0.06
CA SER A 27 -4.46 -16.26 1.01
C SER A 27 -4.54 -14.82 0.50
N VAL A 28 -4.16 -14.58 -0.75
CA VAL A 28 -4.28 -13.24 -1.37
C VAL A 28 -5.73 -12.79 -1.44
N GLY A 29 -6.65 -13.69 -1.79
CA GLY A 29 -8.09 -13.40 -1.83
C GLY A 29 -8.63 -12.96 -0.47
N VAL A 30 -8.30 -13.67 0.60
CA VAL A 30 -8.69 -13.32 1.98
C VAL A 30 -8.08 -11.99 2.41
N SER A 31 -6.79 -11.76 2.13
CA SER A 31 -6.13 -10.48 2.45
C SER A 31 -6.75 -9.31 1.68
N MET A 32 -7.05 -9.49 0.40
CA MET A 32 -7.68 -8.44 -0.42
C MET A 32 -9.10 -8.14 0.08
N LEU A 33 -9.88 -9.16 0.43
CA LEU A 33 -11.21 -8.99 1.01
C LEU A 33 -11.14 -8.23 2.35
N ASN A 34 -10.18 -8.55 3.21
CA ASN A 34 -10.00 -7.84 4.49
C ASN A 34 -9.72 -6.34 4.28
N ILE A 35 -8.80 -6.01 3.36
CA ILE A 35 -8.47 -4.62 3.04
C ILE A 35 -9.66 -3.92 2.40
N PHE A 36 -10.36 -4.58 1.48
CA PHE A 36 -11.55 -4.02 0.81
C PHE A 36 -12.66 -3.69 1.81
N LEU A 37 -13.01 -4.62 2.70
CA LEU A 37 -14.02 -4.40 3.73
C LEU A 37 -13.59 -3.30 4.70
N THR A 38 -12.32 -3.30 5.10
CA THR A 38 -11.75 -2.25 5.94
C THR A 38 -11.83 -0.89 5.25
N TRP A 39 -11.48 -0.81 3.98
CA TRP A 39 -11.53 0.43 3.20
C TRP A 39 -12.96 0.97 3.08
N HIS A 40 -13.94 0.10 2.79
CA HIS A 40 -15.35 0.50 2.68
C HIS A 40 -15.95 0.95 4.01
N HIS A 41 -15.53 0.36 5.14
CA HIS A 41 -16.02 0.74 6.47
C HIS A 41 -15.25 1.90 7.09
N ARG A 42 -14.01 2.15 6.66
CA ARG A 42 -13.24 3.30 7.15
C ARG A 42 -13.76 4.56 6.50
N LYS A 43 -14.71 5.20 7.19
CA LYS A 43 -14.87 6.65 7.14
C LYS A 43 -13.60 7.26 7.75
N HIS A 44 -12.55 7.39 6.94
CA HIS A 44 -11.32 8.07 7.33
C HIS A 44 -11.68 9.52 7.66
N LYS A 45 -11.94 9.81 8.94
CA LYS A 45 -12.04 11.18 9.41
C LYS A 45 -10.68 11.81 9.16
N ARG A 46 -10.68 12.86 8.33
CA ARG A 46 -9.49 13.65 8.05
C ARG A 46 -8.90 14.12 9.38
N PRO A 47 -7.62 13.87 9.67
CA PRO A 47 -6.99 14.43 10.85
C PRO A 47 -6.97 15.95 10.75
N GLU A 48 -7.17 16.63 11.88
CA GLU A 48 -7.02 18.09 11.96
C GLU A 48 -5.60 18.48 11.53
N PHE A 49 -5.50 19.59 10.78
CA PHE A 49 -4.20 20.06 10.32
C PHE A 49 -3.42 20.67 11.48
N ILE A 50 -2.31 20.05 11.85
CA ILE A 50 -1.34 20.60 12.80
C ILE A 50 -0.06 20.93 12.02
N SER A 51 0.29 22.21 11.99
CA SER A 51 1.51 22.68 11.32
C SER A 51 2.74 22.34 12.16
N HIS A 52 3.19 21.10 12.04
CA HIS A 52 4.43 20.66 12.65
C HIS A 52 5.64 21.22 11.88
N PRO A 53 6.63 21.84 12.55
CA PRO A 53 7.76 22.50 11.88
C PRO A 53 8.69 21.54 11.09
N HIS A 54 8.57 20.23 11.34
CA HIS A 54 9.33 19.20 10.63
C HIS A 54 8.54 18.54 9.48
N LEU A 55 7.25 18.84 9.34
CA LEU A 55 6.41 18.38 8.23
C LEU A 55 6.27 19.49 7.18
N HIS A 56 5.90 19.11 5.97
CA HIS A 56 5.64 20.05 4.86
C HIS A 56 6.81 21.02 4.56
N ILE A 57 8.06 20.61 4.84
CA ILE A 57 9.23 21.43 4.59
C ILE A 57 9.35 21.74 3.09
N ARG A 58 9.52 23.01 2.77
CA ARG A 58 9.75 23.53 1.42
C ARG A 58 10.98 24.44 1.44
N SER A 59 12.16 23.87 1.22
CA SER A 59 13.41 24.64 1.09
C SER A 59 13.61 25.20 -0.32
N LYS A 60 13.10 24.52 -1.34
CA LYS A 60 13.07 24.93 -2.75
C LYS A 60 11.74 24.49 -3.38
N PRO A 61 11.14 25.29 -4.28
CA PRO A 61 9.95 24.87 -5.02
C PRO A 61 10.25 23.64 -5.87
N PHE A 62 9.25 22.76 -5.99
CA PHE A 62 9.32 21.61 -6.89
C PHE A 62 9.39 22.04 -8.36
N PRO A 63 10.06 21.26 -9.23
CA PRO A 63 10.21 21.58 -10.66
C PRO A 63 8.92 21.33 -11.50
N TRP A 64 7.74 21.30 -10.91
CA TRP A 64 6.46 21.11 -11.62
C TRP A 64 5.36 22.02 -11.08
N ARG A 65 4.39 22.31 -11.94
CA ARG A 65 3.16 23.08 -11.68
C ARG A 65 3.41 24.35 -10.87
N ASP A 66 3.04 24.36 -9.58
CA ASP A 66 3.07 25.51 -8.67
C ASP A 66 4.23 25.45 -7.66
N GLY A 67 5.07 24.43 -7.76
CA GLY A 67 6.22 24.25 -6.90
C GLY A 67 5.90 23.86 -5.45
N ASN A 68 4.63 23.73 -5.08
CA ASN A 68 4.21 23.47 -3.69
C ASN A 68 3.55 22.10 -3.50
N HIS A 69 2.93 21.53 -4.53
CA HIS A 69 2.33 20.20 -4.46
C HIS A 69 3.35 19.11 -4.79
N THR A 70 3.30 17.98 -4.11
CA THR A 70 4.13 16.82 -4.45
C THR A 70 3.64 16.15 -5.74
N LEU A 71 4.45 15.28 -6.37
CA LEU A 71 4.06 14.56 -7.59
C LEU A 71 2.78 13.72 -7.42
N TYR A 72 2.58 13.14 -6.24
CA TYR A 72 1.40 12.35 -5.89
C TYR A 72 0.59 13.09 -4.80
N CYS A 73 0.23 14.35 -5.06
CA CYS A 73 -0.61 15.11 -4.16
C CYS A 73 -2.06 14.61 -4.20
N ASN A 74 -2.68 14.47 -3.04
CA ASN A 74 -4.09 14.12 -2.87
C ASN A 74 -4.70 15.16 -1.94
N SER A 75 -5.49 16.08 -2.49
CA SER A 75 -6.09 17.23 -1.77
C SER A 75 -6.89 16.81 -0.52
N HIS A 76 -7.44 15.61 -0.53
CA HIS A 76 -8.23 15.09 0.60
C HIS A 76 -7.37 14.75 1.83
N VAL A 77 -6.12 14.29 1.64
CA VAL A 77 -5.29 13.72 2.73
C VAL A 77 -3.91 14.36 2.89
N ASN A 78 -3.41 15.06 1.88
CA ASN A 78 -2.09 15.68 1.87
C ASN A 78 -2.26 17.20 1.96
N PRO A 79 -2.26 17.79 3.17
CA PRO A 79 -2.35 19.24 3.31
C PRO A 79 -1.13 19.95 2.73
N CYS A 80 -1.37 21.15 2.20
CA CYS A 80 -0.30 22.09 1.90
C CYS A 80 0.32 22.65 3.19
N PRO A 81 1.50 23.28 3.12
CA PRO A 81 2.09 23.97 4.27
C PRO A 81 1.15 25.00 4.93
N THR A 82 0.18 25.53 4.18
CA THR A 82 -0.83 26.51 4.60
C THR A 82 -2.09 25.88 5.20
N GLY A 83 -2.24 24.55 5.17
CA GLY A 83 -3.45 23.85 5.55
C GLY A 83 -3.99 22.98 4.43
N HIS A 84 -5.17 22.42 4.66
CA HIS A 84 -5.85 21.62 3.66
C HIS A 84 -6.56 22.50 2.62
N GLU A 85 -6.71 22.00 1.39
CA GLU A 85 -7.22 22.80 0.26
C GLU A 85 -8.73 23.12 0.32
N ASP A 86 -9.51 22.38 1.12
CA ASP A 86 -10.97 22.51 1.20
C ASP A 86 -11.44 23.44 2.35
N GLU A 87 -10.51 24.14 3.00
CA GLU A 87 -10.72 25.05 4.14
C GLU A 87 -10.19 26.45 3.80
#